data_AF-A0A3B8XA01-F1
#
_entry.id   AF-A0A3B8XA01-F1
#
_cell.length_a   1.000
_cell.length_b   1.000
_cell.length_c   1.000
_cell.angle_alpha   90.00
_cell.angle_beta   90.00
_cell.angle_gamma   90.00
#
_symmetry.space_group_name_H-M   'P 1'
#
loop_
_entity.id
_entity.type
_entity.pdbx_description
1 polymer ?
#
loop_
_entity_poly.entity_id
_entity_poly.type
_entity_poly.pdbx_seq_one_letter_code
_entity_poly.pdbx_strand_id
1 'polypeptide(L)' 'LGLPVELVDKAPSDGLCGKTDEDNLGFTYAVLDEYIRTGVCEDPATKALIDRKHVLNLFKLKPIPHFEPEI' A
#
# COMPACT_ATOMS: atom_id res chain seq x y z
N LEU A 1 -0.06 3.03 24.74
CA LEU A 1 1.15 2.34 24.26
C LEU A 1 2.44 3.08 24.62
N GLY A 2 2.42 4.39 24.94
CA GLY A 2 3.56 5.08 25.55
C GLY A 2 4.85 5.06 24.71
N LEU A 3 4.70 5.00 23.38
CA LEU A 3 5.82 4.91 22.47
C LEU A 3 6.58 6.24 22.41
N PRO A 4 7.91 6.22 22.30
CA PRO A 4 8.69 7.41 22.02
C PRO A 4 8.23 8.11 20.74
N VAL A 5 8.20 9.45 20.77
CA VAL A 5 7.69 10.29 19.69
C VAL A 5 8.48 10.08 18.41
N GLU A 6 9.79 9.89 18.51
CA GLU A 6 10.68 9.63 17.39
C GLU A 6 10.36 8.34 16.61
N LEU A 7 9.66 7.39 17.23
CA LEU A 7 9.22 6.16 16.56
C LEU A 7 7.87 6.32 15.86
N VAL A 8 7.09 7.33 16.22
CA VAL A 8 5.74 7.58 15.71
C VAL A 8 5.76 8.66 14.62
N ASP A 9 6.46 9.77 14.86
CA ASP A 9 6.40 10.97 14.02
C ASP A 9 7.39 10.95 12.84
N LYS A 10 8.20 9.89 12.72
CA LYS A 10 9.12 9.74 11.60
C LYS A 10 8.36 9.35 10.32
N ALA A 11 8.80 9.87 9.18
CA ALA A 11 8.30 9.41 7.89
C ALA A 11 8.55 7.89 7.73
N PRO A 12 7.54 7.10 7.34
CA PRO A 12 7.73 5.68 7.03
C PRO A 12 8.68 5.49 5.84
N SER A 13 9.57 4.52 5.94
CA SER A 13 10.51 4.16 4.88
C SER A 13 10.94 2.70 4.97
N ASP A 14 11.27 2.11 3.82
CA ASP A 14 11.78 0.73 3.71
C ASP A 14 13.19 0.53 4.27
N GLY A 15 13.96 1.61 4.45
CA GLY A 15 15.35 1.57 4.89
C GLY A 15 16.34 1.01 3.86
N LEU A 16 15.92 0.79 2.60
CA LEU A 16 16.71 0.16 1.54
C LEU A 16 17.12 1.14 0.45
N CYS A 17 16.24 2.06 0.06
CA CYS A 17 16.43 2.92 -1.12
C CYS A 17 16.65 4.40 -0.78
N GLY A 18 16.67 4.76 0.49
CA GLY A 18 16.86 6.14 0.96
C GLY A 18 15.69 7.08 0.65
N LYS A 19 14.52 6.54 0.28
CA LYS A 19 13.29 7.28 0.03
C LYS A 19 12.23 6.94 1.07
N THR A 20 11.26 7.83 1.26
CA THR A 20 10.08 7.49 2.06
C THR A 20 9.16 6.56 1.28
N ASP A 21 8.30 5.84 2.00
CA ASP A 21 7.33 4.96 1.36
C ASP A 21 6.35 5.74 0.48
N GLU A 22 5.94 6.94 0.91
CA GLU A 22 5.05 7.81 0.13
C GLU A 22 5.71 8.30 -1.17
N ASP A 23 7.02 8.60 -1.16
CA ASP A 23 7.78 8.94 -2.36
C ASP A 23 7.80 7.78 -3.38
N ASN A 24 7.93 6.54 -2.90
CA ASN A 24 7.98 5.34 -3.73
C ASN A 24 6.59 4.92 -4.25
N LEU A 25 5.56 5.10 -3.41
CA LEU A 25 4.19 4.75 -3.74
C LEU A 25 3.56 5.77 -4.68
N GLY A 26 3.88 7.06 -4.51
CA GLY A 26 3.28 8.16 -5.25
C GLY A 26 1.91 8.59 -4.71
N PHE A 27 1.62 8.27 -3.46
CA PHE A 27 0.42 8.69 -2.72
C PHE A 27 0.68 8.62 -1.21
N THR A 28 -0.11 9.34 -0.42
CA THR A 28 0.07 9.39 1.05
C THR A 28 -0.68 8.26 1.76
N TYR A 29 -0.22 7.91 2.96
CA TYR A 29 -0.90 6.97 3.84
C TYR A 29 -2.28 7.46 4.28
N ALA A 30 -2.46 8.78 4.44
CA ALA A 30 -3.77 9.35 4.79
C ALA A 30 -4.81 9.07 3.70
N VAL A 31 -4.46 9.31 2.43
CA VAL A 31 -5.36 9.03 1.29
C VAL A 31 -5.63 7.54 1.16
N LEU A 32 -4.61 6.70 1.35
CA LEU A 32 -4.80 5.26 1.32
C LEU A 32 -5.72 4.78 2.47
N ASP A 33 -5.50 5.25 3.70
CA ASP A 33 -6.29 4.85 4.87
C ASP A 33 -7.77 5.23 4.73
N GLU A 34 -8.05 6.41 4.21
CA GLU A 34 -9.42 6.81 3.89
C GLU A 34 -10.02 5.88 2.83
N TYR A 35 -9.31 5.65 1.72
CA TYR A 35 -9.81 4.84 0.62
C TYR A 35 -10.10 3.39 1.04
N ILE A 36 -9.23 2.75 1.82
CA ILE A 36 -9.46 1.37 2.27
C ILE A 36 -10.60 1.25 3.29
N ARG A 37 -10.88 2.31 4.07
CA ARG A 37 -11.94 2.31 5.09
C ARG A 37 -13.30 2.68 4.55
N THR A 38 -13.35 3.67 3.66
CA THR A 38 -14.61 4.29 3.19
C THR A 38 -14.95 3.90 1.75
N GLY A 39 -13.96 3.45 0.98
CA GLY A 39 -14.08 3.24 -0.47
C GLY A 39 -14.01 4.53 -1.30
N VAL A 40 -13.79 5.70 -0.67
CA VAL A 40 -13.76 7.01 -1.33
C VAL A 40 -12.31 7.46 -1.52
N CYS A 41 -11.99 7.90 -2.73
CA CYS A 41 -10.73 8.57 -3.07
C CYS A 41 -11.04 9.73 -4.02
N GLU A 42 -10.78 10.95 -3.58
CA GLU A 42 -11.20 12.17 -4.31
C GLU A 42 -10.47 12.34 -5.64
N ASP A 43 -9.18 11.97 -5.70
CA ASP A 43 -8.39 12.05 -6.91
C ASP A 43 -8.49 10.76 -7.74
N PRO A 44 -9.11 10.79 -8.94
CA PRO A 44 -9.22 9.62 -9.79
C PRO A 44 -7.87 9.05 -10.24
N ALA A 45 -6.84 9.90 -10.40
CA ALA A 45 -5.52 9.46 -10.81
C ALA A 45 -4.84 8.64 -9.70
N THR A 46 -4.87 9.15 -8.48
CA THR A 46 -4.40 8.42 -7.29
C THR A 46 -5.19 7.13 -7.07
N LYS A 47 -6.52 7.15 -7.19
CA LYS A 47 -7.35 5.93 -7.10
C LYS A 47 -6.91 4.87 -8.10
N ALA A 48 -6.77 5.26 -9.38
CA ALA A 48 -6.34 4.34 -10.44
C ALA A 48 -4.92 3.78 -10.19
N LEU A 49 -4.03 4.60 -9.62
CA LEU A 49 -2.68 4.18 -9.24
C LEU A 49 -2.73 3.14 -8.11
N ILE A 50 -3.52 3.37 -7.05
CA ILE A 50 -3.70 2.44 -5.93
C ILE A 50 -4.30 1.12 -6.44
N ASP A 51 -5.38 1.18 -7.21
CA ASP A 51 -6.06 0.00 -7.75
C ASP A 51 -5.12 -0.83 -8.63
N ARG A 52 -4.34 -0.17 -9.51
CA ARG A 52 -3.34 -0.84 -10.34
C ARG A 52 -2.29 -1.55 -9.49
N LYS A 53 -1.73 -0.88 -8.48
CA LYS A 53 -0.74 -1.50 -7.59
C LYS A 53 -1.33 -2.66 -6.79
N HIS A 54 -2.60 -2.59 -6.38
CA HIS A 54 -3.29 -3.68 -5.71
C HIS A 54 -3.43 -4.89 -6.63
N VAL A 55 -3.92 -4.74 -7.87
CA VAL A 55 -4.03 -5.85 -8.82
C VAL A 55 -2.66 -6.50 -9.06
N LEU A 56 -1.62 -5.69 -9.25
CA LEU A 56 -0.26 -6.18 -9.45
C LEU A 56 0.32 -6.87 -8.20
N ASN A 57 -0.17 -6.58 -6.99
CA ASN A 57 0.33 -7.18 -5.75
C ASN A 57 -0.39 -8.47 -5.36
N LEU A 58 -1.46 -8.87 -6.06
CA LEU A 58 -2.29 -10.01 -5.66
C LEU A 58 -1.49 -11.32 -5.50
N PHE A 59 -0.41 -11.51 -6.25
CA PHE A 59 0.47 -12.67 -6.12
C PHE A 59 1.19 -12.74 -4.75
N LYS A 60 1.32 -11.61 -4.04
CA LYS A 60 1.88 -11.56 -2.67
C LYS A 60 0.84 -11.93 -1.61
N LEU A 61 -0.45 -11.77 -1.93
CA LEU A 61 -1.57 -11.97 -1.01
C LEU A 61 -2.23 -13.33 -1.16
N LYS A 62 -2.25 -13.86 -2.39
CA LYS A 62 -2.86 -15.15 -2.71
C LYS A 62 -1.82 -16.27 -2.62
N PRO A 63 -2.25 -17.53 -2.40
CA PRO A 63 -1.37 -18.68 -2.59
C PRO A 63 -0.70 -18.65 -3.97
N ILE A 64 0.48 -19.26 -4.06
CA ILE A 64 1.20 -19.39 -5.33
C ILE A 64 0.26 -20.07 -6.34
N PRO A 65 -0.01 -19.44 -7.50
CA PRO A 65 -0.84 -20.05 -8.52
C PRO A 65 -0.27 -21.40 -8.93
N HIS A 66 -1.11 -22.42 -8.94
CA HIS A 66 -0.74 -23.75 -9.38
C HIS A 66 -1.83 -24.29 -10.30
N PHE A 67 -1.47 -25.29 -11.09
CA PHE A 67 -2.40 -25.97 -11.97
C PHE A 67 -3.25 -26.94 -11.14
N GLU A 68 -4.57 -26.79 -11.21
CA GLU A 68 -5.52 -27.75 -10.64
C GLU A 68 -6.01 -28.68 -11.77
N PRO A 69 -5.61 -29.97 -11.79
CA PRO A 69 -6.12 -30.91 -12.79
C PRO A 69 -7.60 -31.22 -12.51
N GLU A 70 -8.42 -31.20 -13.56
CA GLU A 70 -9.77 -31.77 -13.52
C GLU A 70 -9.65 -33.31 -13.42
N ILE A 71 -10.11 -33.89 -12.31
CA ILE A 71 -10.16 -35.34 -12.06
C ILE A 71 -11.61 -35.81 -12.12
#